data_AF-A0A950QYA1-F1
#
_entry.id   AF-A0A950QYA1-F1
#
_cell.length_a   1.000
_cell.length_b   1.000
_cell.length_c   1.000
_cell.angle_alpha   90.00
_cell.angle_beta   90.00
_cell.angle_gamma   90.00
#
_symmetry.space_group_name_H-M   'P 1'
#
loop_
_entity.id
_entity.type
_entity.pdbx_description
1 polymer ?
#
loop_
_entity_poly.entity_id
_entity_poly.type
_entity_poly.pdbx_seq_one_letter_code
_entity_poly.pdbx_strand_id
1 'polypeptide(L)'
;RPITNFGAITWVDPAGIQTYNAFSARFEHRFSSGLYFLNSLTWSKSLGDTEQALEYFSGYYAANPQNIRNLAEERGPSSFDVTLMNVTSLVYQLPFGKGRRFGSRWNPVLDAVLGGWEMNSINTANSGLPIDVAYTPSTANDVTGRIPDYRGEAIMRPNLAGDPAGASGPAMLDAYFNKAAFAVPPTNAPFGNLGRNALRGLDFWQWDLGVHKSFRLPFRENAGLQFRSEFFNVLNHTNFGFPDANITDAAFGQIRTTYPARQIQFALKLVF
;
A
#
# COMPACT_ATOMS: atom_id res chain seq x y z
N ARG A 1 26.82 -32.16 4.77
CA ARG A 1 27.37 -31.18 5.75
C ARG A 1 28.73 -31.69 6.22
N PRO A 2 29.87 -31.01 5.94
CA PRO A 2 31.20 -31.53 6.27
C PRO A 2 31.63 -31.32 7.73
N ILE A 3 30.96 -30.45 8.50
CA ILE A 3 31.26 -30.18 9.93
C ILE A 3 29.95 -30.24 10.72
N THR A 4 29.88 -31.14 11.71
CA THR A 4 28.64 -31.48 12.46
C THR A 4 28.32 -30.54 13.61
N ASN A 5 29.27 -29.69 14.02
CA ASN A 5 29.18 -28.87 15.23
C ASN A 5 28.69 -27.43 14.96
N PHE A 6 28.57 -27.04 13.69
CA PHE A 6 28.03 -25.74 13.30
C PHE A 6 26.54 -25.86 12.96
N GLY A 7 25.74 -24.89 13.42
CA GLY A 7 24.36 -24.68 12.96
C GLY A 7 24.29 -24.15 11.52
N ALA A 8 23.13 -23.67 11.07
CA ALA A 8 23.05 -22.98 9.79
C ALA A 8 23.92 -21.70 9.80
N ILE A 9 24.65 -21.49 8.71
CA ILE A 9 25.45 -20.28 8.49
C ILE A 9 24.69 -19.43 7.48
N THR A 10 24.25 -18.25 7.89
CA THR A 10 23.68 -17.25 6.98
C THR A 10 24.80 -16.53 6.26
N TRP A 11 24.67 -16.40 4.94
CA TRP A 11 25.55 -15.62 4.08
C TRP A 11 24.72 -14.61 3.32
N VAL A 12 25.21 -13.37 3.20
CA VAL A 12 24.59 -12.33 2.38
C VAL A 12 25.42 -12.19 1.11
N ASP A 13 24.77 -12.33 -0.04
CA ASP A 13 25.40 -12.29 -1.35
C ASP A 13 24.85 -11.13 -2.18
N PRO A 14 25.67 -10.18 -2.65
CA PRO A 14 25.23 -9.10 -3.54
C PRO A 14 25.05 -9.57 -5.00
N ALA A 15 24.52 -10.78 -5.21
CA ALA A 15 24.33 -11.38 -6.53
C ALA A 15 23.07 -10.89 -7.26
N GLY A 16 22.19 -10.17 -6.56
CA GLY A 16 20.90 -9.74 -7.08
C GLY A 16 20.96 -8.58 -8.07
N ILE A 17 20.08 -8.62 -9.07
CA ILE A 17 19.89 -7.58 -10.08
C ILE A 17 18.46 -7.07 -9.98
N GLN A 18 18.33 -5.74 -9.82
CA GLN A 18 17.06 -5.04 -9.76
C GLN A 18 17.02 -3.97 -10.86
N THR A 19 15.85 -3.79 -11.46
CA THR A 19 15.60 -2.82 -12.54
C THR A 19 14.29 -2.09 -12.26
N TYR A 20 14.33 -0.76 -12.29
CA TYR A 20 13.17 0.10 -12.08
C TYR A 20 13.03 1.05 -13.27
N ASN A 21 11.88 0.99 -13.93
CA ASN A 21 11.53 1.89 -15.03
C ASN A 21 10.28 2.67 -14.62
N ALA A 22 10.29 3.99 -14.79
CA ALA A 22 9.15 4.81 -14.39
C ALA A 22 8.97 6.04 -15.27
N PHE A 23 7.70 6.39 -15.45
CA PHE A 23 7.26 7.72 -15.80
C PHE A 23 6.77 8.42 -14.53
N SER A 24 7.22 9.66 -14.30
CA SER A 24 6.73 10.48 -13.19
C SER A 24 6.36 11.87 -13.68
N ALA A 25 5.18 12.33 -13.29
CA ALA A 25 4.65 13.64 -13.62
C ALA A 25 4.20 14.35 -12.35
N ARG A 26 4.50 15.65 -12.29
CA ARG A 26 4.03 16.55 -11.23
C ARG A 26 3.37 17.75 -11.88
N PHE A 27 2.14 18.03 -11.47
CA PHE A 27 1.45 19.26 -11.82
C PHE A 27 1.18 20.07 -10.56
N GLU A 28 1.58 21.34 -10.57
CA GLU A 28 1.39 22.24 -9.44
C GLU A 28 0.80 23.57 -9.92
N HIS A 29 -0.37 23.90 -9.37
CA HIS A 29 -0.92 25.24 -9.43
C HIS A 29 -0.64 25.93 -8.09
N ARG A 30 0.31 26.87 -8.11
CA ARG A 30 0.62 27.70 -6.95
C ARG A 30 -0.59 28.55 -6.57
N PHE A 31 -0.66 28.90 -5.29
CA PHE A 31 -1.83 29.55 -4.70
C PHE A 31 -2.26 30.80 -5.49
N SER A 32 -3.44 30.76 -6.09
CA SER A 32 -4.03 31.88 -6.82
C SER A 32 -5.54 31.89 -6.63
N SER A 33 -6.11 33.08 -6.40
CA SER A 33 -7.56 33.26 -6.20
C SER A 33 -8.20 32.32 -5.16
N GLY A 34 -7.42 31.93 -4.14
CA GLY A 34 -7.88 31.03 -3.08
C GLY A 34 -7.58 29.55 -3.33
N LEU A 35 -7.06 29.17 -4.50
CA LEU A 35 -6.85 27.78 -4.90
C LEU A 35 -5.37 27.41 -4.93
N TYR A 36 -5.01 26.31 -4.29
CA TYR A 36 -3.77 25.58 -4.50
C TYR A 36 -4.08 24.14 -4.88
N PHE A 37 -3.34 23.61 -5.84
CA PHE A 37 -3.52 22.26 -6.35
C PHE A 37 -2.17 21.62 -6.65
N LEU A 38 -2.00 20.37 -6.23
CA LEU A 38 -0.83 19.56 -6.49
C LEU A 38 -1.27 18.15 -6.87
N ASN A 39 -0.77 17.62 -7.99
CA ASN A 39 -0.92 16.23 -8.36
C ASN A 39 0.46 15.63 -8.60
N SER A 40 0.71 14.48 -8.00
CA SER A 40 1.90 13.66 -8.23
C SER A 40 1.46 12.31 -8.76
N LEU A 41 1.96 11.94 -9.94
CA LEU A 41 1.65 10.68 -10.61
C LEU A 41 2.95 9.96 -10.93
N THR A 42 3.03 8.69 -10.54
CA THR A 42 4.10 7.79 -10.96
C THR A 42 3.47 6.55 -11.56
N TRP A 43 3.89 6.21 -12.78
CA TRP A 43 3.61 4.95 -13.42
C TRP A 43 4.93 4.20 -13.58
N SER A 44 5.06 3.04 -12.96
CA SER A 44 6.35 2.36 -12.87
C SER A 44 6.26 0.85 -12.96
N LYS A 45 7.42 0.24 -13.13
CA LYS A 45 7.62 -1.21 -13.06
C LYS A 45 8.99 -1.50 -12.46
N SER A 46 8.98 -2.23 -11.37
CA SER A 46 10.14 -2.77 -10.67
C SER A 46 10.22 -4.28 -10.88
N LEU A 47 11.35 -4.76 -11.38
CA LEU A 47 11.65 -6.17 -11.59
C LEU A 47 13.03 -6.50 -11.02
N GLY A 48 13.17 -7.66 -10.41
CA GLY A 48 14.49 -8.21 -10.10
C GLY A 48 14.46 -9.71 -9.91
N ASP A 49 15.57 -10.30 -9.50
CA ASP A 49 15.76 -11.73 -9.21
C ASP A 49 16.07 -12.01 -7.73
N THR A 50 16.09 -10.98 -6.89
CA THR A 50 16.21 -11.08 -5.44
C THR A 50 15.32 -10.02 -4.79
N GLU A 51 15.20 -10.06 -3.47
CA GLU A 51 14.63 -8.97 -2.69
C GLU A 51 15.67 -8.49 -1.65
N GLN A 52 15.38 -7.41 -0.91
CA GLN A 52 16.30 -6.88 0.09
C GLN A 52 16.38 -7.78 1.33
N ALA A 53 17.56 -8.31 1.63
CA ALA A 53 17.79 -9.08 2.86
C ALA A 53 17.59 -8.24 4.13
N LEU A 54 17.05 -8.86 5.18
CA LEU A 54 16.90 -8.31 6.55
C LEU A 54 15.74 -7.31 6.77
N GLU A 55 14.79 -7.17 5.85
CA GLU A 55 13.51 -6.49 6.11
C GLU A 55 12.35 -7.50 6.24
N TYR A 56 11.36 -7.22 7.10
CA TYR A 56 10.17 -8.05 7.31
C TYR A 56 8.95 -7.15 7.55
N PHE A 57 7.86 -7.37 6.80
CA PHE A 57 6.57 -6.72 7.04
C PHE A 57 5.41 -7.62 6.62
N SER A 58 4.21 -7.35 7.14
CA SER A 58 3.02 -8.18 6.90
C SER A 58 2.71 -8.31 5.39
N GLY A 59 2.64 -9.54 4.87
CA GLY A 59 2.46 -9.82 3.44
C GLY A 59 3.78 -9.92 2.64
N TYR A 60 4.91 -9.66 3.29
CA TYR A 60 6.26 -9.87 2.75
C TYR A 60 6.96 -10.96 3.56
N TYR A 61 7.11 -12.12 2.92
CA TYR A 61 7.93 -13.19 3.44
C TYR A 61 9.30 -13.06 2.76
N ALA A 62 10.35 -13.05 3.58
CA ALA A 62 11.80 -13.17 3.34
C ALA A 62 12.40 -13.01 1.92
N ALA A 63 13.57 -12.37 1.90
CA ALA A 63 14.35 -12.04 0.71
C ALA A 63 15.09 -13.20 0.00
N ASN A 64 14.76 -14.45 0.30
CA ASN A 64 15.54 -15.60 -0.15
C ASN A 64 14.98 -16.17 -1.45
N PRO A 65 15.83 -16.43 -2.46
CA PRO A 65 15.39 -17.13 -3.65
C PRO A 65 14.98 -18.56 -3.29
N GLN A 66 13.96 -19.08 -3.99
CA GLN A 66 13.55 -20.49 -3.96
C GLN A 66 14.74 -21.37 -4.37
N ASN A 67 15.46 -20.98 -5.42
CA ASN A 67 16.63 -21.69 -5.91
C ASN A 67 17.86 -20.78 -6.07
N ILE A 68 18.71 -20.74 -5.04
CA ILE A 68 19.96 -19.94 -5.07
C ILE A 68 20.92 -20.33 -6.20
N ARG A 69 20.82 -21.56 -6.72
CA ARG A 69 21.66 -22.03 -7.84
C ARG A 69 21.14 -21.55 -9.21
N ASN A 70 19.93 -20.99 -9.26
CA ASN A 70 19.33 -20.46 -10.48
C ASN A 70 18.52 -19.19 -10.19
N LEU A 71 19.21 -18.08 -9.94
CA LEU A 71 18.55 -16.78 -9.71
C LEU A 71 17.73 -16.29 -10.91
N ALA A 72 18.04 -16.74 -12.13
CA ALA A 72 17.27 -16.33 -13.30
C ALA A 72 15.80 -16.76 -13.22
N GLU A 73 15.49 -17.88 -12.54
CA GLU A 73 14.11 -18.34 -12.28
C GLU A 73 13.36 -17.47 -11.29
N GLU A 74 14.07 -16.67 -10.50
CA GLU A 74 13.44 -15.76 -9.56
C GLU A 74 12.91 -14.52 -10.25
N ARG A 75 13.35 -14.19 -11.47
CA ARG A 75 13.06 -12.91 -12.11
C ARG A 75 11.54 -12.61 -12.16
N GLY A 76 11.12 -11.60 -11.42
CA GLY A 76 9.71 -11.22 -11.27
C GLY A 76 9.56 -9.79 -10.73
N PRO A 77 8.32 -9.32 -10.55
CA PRO A 77 8.05 -8.05 -9.87
C PRO A 77 8.75 -8.00 -8.51
N SER A 78 9.32 -6.84 -8.18
CA SER A 78 9.86 -6.62 -6.84
C SER A 78 8.69 -6.49 -5.84
N SER A 79 8.87 -6.86 -4.57
CA SER A 79 7.75 -6.88 -3.60
C SER A 79 7.10 -5.52 -3.36
N PHE A 80 7.83 -4.44 -3.64
CA PHE A 80 7.39 -3.04 -3.56
C PHE A 80 6.96 -2.44 -4.92
N ASP A 81 6.73 -3.28 -5.94
CA ASP A 81 6.31 -2.82 -7.27
C ASP A 81 4.85 -2.34 -7.29
N VAL A 82 4.65 -1.04 -7.08
CA VAL A 82 3.37 -0.37 -7.30
C VAL A 82 3.35 0.20 -8.72
N THR A 83 2.54 -0.38 -9.59
CA THR A 83 2.43 0.05 -10.99
C THR A 83 1.96 1.48 -11.14
N LEU A 84 0.96 1.91 -10.36
CA LEU A 84 0.40 3.25 -10.42
C LEU A 84 0.35 3.84 -9.02
N MET A 85 1.00 4.99 -8.80
CA MET A 85 0.84 5.79 -7.59
C MET A 85 0.32 7.17 -7.98
N ASN A 86 -0.80 7.58 -7.38
CA ASN A 86 -1.34 8.92 -7.54
C ASN A 86 -1.70 9.55 -6.20
N VAL A 87 -1.24 10.79 -6.01
CA VAL A 87 -1.68 11.64 -4.91
C VAL A 87 -2.10 13.00 -5.47
N THR A 88 -3.34 13.38 -5.18
CA THR A 88 -3.91 14.68 -5.57
C THR A 88 -4.30 15.46 -4.31
N SER A 89 -3.68 16.62 -4.13
CA SER A 89 -3.92 17.53 -3.01
C SER A 89 -4.51 18.84 -3.51
N LEU A 90 -5.55 19.30 -2.81
CA LEU A 90 -6.29 20.52 -3.11
C LEU A 90 -6.47 21.31 -1.81
N VAL A 91 -6.18 22.61 -1.86
CA VAL A 91 -6.55 23.57 -0.81
C VAL A 91 -7.35 24.68 -1.48
N TYR A 92 -8.58 24.89 -1.03
CA TYR A 92 -9.44 25.93 -1.57
C TYR A 92 -10.04 26.79 -0.46
N GLN A 93 -9.58 28.04 -0.39
CA GLN A 93 -10.18 29.08 0.41
C GLN A 93 -11.43 29.60 -0.27
N LEU A 94 -12.59 29.33 0.34
CA LEU A 94 -13.86 29.70 -0.26
C LEU A 94 -13.95 31.23 -0.44
N PRO A 95 -14.52 31.70 -1.55
CA PRO A 95 -14.54 33.11 -1.91
C PRO A 95 -15.58 33.93 -1.13
N PHE A 96 -15.99 33.49 0.05
CA PHE A 96 -17.03 34.11 0.88
C PHE A 96 -16.44 34.83 2.11
N GLY A 97 -17.05 35.97 2.45
CA GLY A 97 -16.76 36.73 3.65
C GLY A 97 -16.15 38.12 3.40
N LYS A 98 -15.90 38.84 4.48
CA LYS A 98 -15.34 40.20 4.45
C LYS A 98 -13.97 40.23 3.78
N GLY A 99 -13.85 41.04 2.74
CA GLY A 99 -12.65 41.17 1.92
C GLY A 99 -12.45 40.05 0.88
N ARG A 100 -13.45 39.17 0.68
CA ARG A 100 -13.46 38.16 -0.39
C ARG A 100 -14.42 38.57 -1.53
N ARG A 101 -14.43 37.79 -2.61
CA ARG A 101 -15.21 38.05 -3.83
C ARG A 101 -16.72 38.15 -3.56
N PHE A 102 -17.25 37.29 -2.69
CA PHE A 102 -18.65 37.28 -2.30
C PHE A 102 -18.78 37.66 -0.83
N GLY A 103 -19.76 38.51 -0.51
CA GLY A 103 -20.01 38.90 0.88
C GLY A 103 -19.03 39.91 1.47
N SER A 104 -18.35 40.69 0.62
CA SER A 104 -17.33 41.67 1.03
C SER A 104 -17.83 42.68 2.09
N ARG A 105 -19.13 42.97 2.12
CA ARG A 105 -19.80 43.90 3.05
C ARG A 105 -20.74 43.24 4.04
N TRP A 106 -20.64 41.92 4.25
CA TRP A 106 -21.51 41.23 5.20
C TRP A 106 -21.35 41.78 6.62
N ASN A 107 -22.46 41.76 7.37
CA ASN A 107 -22.41 42.08 8.79
C ASN A 107 -21.56 41.04 9.55
N PRO A 108 -21.05 41.36 10.75
CA PRO A 108 -20.16 40.46 11.49
C PRO A 108 -20.74 39.08 11.78
N VAL A 109 -22.04 38.97 12.01
CA VAL A 109 -22.71 37.70 12.33
C VAL A 109 -22.73 36.79 11.10
N LEU A 110 -23.13 37.34 9.96
CA LEU A 110 -23.22 36.60 8.70
C LEU A 110 -21.83 36.17 8.19
N ASP A 111 -20.82 37.04 8.38
CA ASP A 111 -19.42 36.73 8.11
C ASP A 111 -18.86 35.64 9.04
N ALA A 112 -19.20 35.69 10.34
CA ALA A 112 -18.79 34.67 11.30
C ALA A 112 -19.34 33.28 10.92
N VAL A 113 -20.52 33.17 10.32
CA VAL A 113 -21.11 31.90 9.89
C VAL A 113 -20.60 31.46 8.51
N LEU A 114 -20.59 32.35 7.51
CA LEU A 114 -20.37 31.99 6.11
C LEU A 114 -18.98 32.35 5.55
N GLY A 115 -18.21 33.22 6.21
CA GLY A 115 -16.88 33.66 5.74
C GLY A 115 -15.72 32.81 6.23
N GLY A 116 -14.55 32.85 5.59
CA GLY A 116 -13.33 32.25 6.17
C GLY A 116 -13.31 30.71 6.25
N TRP A 117 -14.09 30.05 5.41
CA TRP A 117 -14.02 28.60 5.20
C TRP A 117 -12.89 28.24 4.24
N GLU A 118 -12.19 27.16 4.53
CA GLU A 118 -11.17 26.54 3.69
C GLU A 118 -11.43 25.04 3.62
N MET A 119 -11.35 24.49 2.42
CA MET A 119 -11.48 23.06 2.16
C MET A 119 -10.12 22.50 1.76
N ASN A 120 -9.74 21.41 2.40
CA ASN A 120 -8.54 20.63 2.09
C ASN A 120 -8.97 19.25 1.62
N SER A 121 -8.38 18.74 0.55
CA SER A 121 -8.73 17.43 0.02
C SER A 121 -7.48 16.72 -0.43
N ILE A 122 -7.33 15.46 -0.03
CA ILE A 122 -6.25 14.58 -0.48
C ILE A 122 -6.89 13.30 -1.01
N ASN A 123 -6.64 12.99 -2.28
CA ASN A 123 -6.99 11.71 -2.86
C ASN A 123 -5.71 10.91 -3.10
N THR A 124 -5.65 9.71 -2.56
CA THR A 124 -4.55 8.76 -2.76
C THR A 124 -5.11 7.55 -3.50
N ALA A 125 -4.44 7.11 -4.56
CA ALA A 125 -4.79 5.92 -5.32
C ALA A 125 -3.52 5.19 -5.74
N ASN A 126 -3.36 3.95 -5.30
CA ASN A 126 -2.22 3.10 -5.58
C ASN A 126 -2.72 1.76 -6.12
N SER A 127 -2.08 1.24 -7.17
CA SER A 127 -2.33 -0.13 -7.62
C SER A 127 -1.89 -1.13 -6.56
N GLY A 128 -2.52 -2.30 -6.50
CA GLY A 128 -2.17 -3.35 -5.55
C GLY A 128 -0.72 -3.82 -5.68
N LEU A 129 -0.08 -4.10 -4.55
CA LEU A 129 1.26 -4.67 -4.51
C LEU A 129 1.25 -6.11 -5.00
N PRO A 130 2.39 -6.63 -5.48
CA PRO A 130 2.53 -8.03 -5.83
C PRO A 130 2.37 -8.94 -4.60
N ILE A 131 1.95 -10.18 -4.85
CA ILE A 131 1.80 -11.24 -3.85
C ILE A 131 2.70 -12.39 -4.25
N ASP A 132 3.60 -12.80 -3.35
CA ASP A 132 4.33 -14.05 -3.48
C ASP A 132 3.50 -15.18 -2.87
N VAL A 133 3.04 -16.11 -3.71
CA VAL A 133 2.34 -17.29 -3.23
C VAL A 133 3.36 -18.37 -2.93
N ALA A 134 3.27 -18.93 -1.73
CA ALA A 134 4.20 -19.92 -1.21
C ALA A 134 3.46 -21.20 -0.79
N TYR A 135 4.24 -22.22 -0.45
CA TYR A 135 3.79 -23.38 0.28
C TYR A 135 4.77 -23.70 1.42
N THR A 136 4.27 -24.26 2.52
CA THR A 136 5.16 -24.81 3.56
C THR A 136 5.60 -26.22 3.13
N PRO A 137 6.89 -26.46 2.83
CA PRO A 137 7.34 -27.76 2.37
C PRO A 137 7.29 -28.82 3.47
N SER A 138 6.88 -30.03 3.10
CA SER A 138 7.10 -31.21 3.94
C SER A 138 8.61 -31.51 4.02
N THR A 139 9.05 -32.32 4.98
CA THR A 139 10.45 -32.78 5.07
C THR A 139 10.96 -33.43 3.78
N ALA A 140 10.07 -34.08 3.02
CA ALA A 140 10.44 -34.70 1.74
C ALA A 140 10.56 -33.69 0.58
N ASN A 141 10.02 -32.49 0.73
CA ASN A 141 10.07 -31.40 -0.25
C ASN A 141 11.10 -30.32 0.11
N ASP A 142 11.61 -30.31 1.34
CA ASP A 142 12.69 -29.39 1.73
C ASP A 142 14.04 -29.88 1.21
N VAL A 143 14.41 -29.37 0.03
CA VAL A 143 15.73 -29.58 -0.59
C VAL A 143 16.70 -28.43 -0.33
N THR A 144 16.28 -27.45 0.45
CA THR A 144 17.10 -26.27 0.73
C THR A 144 17.99 -26.49 1.93
N GLY A 145 17.57 -27.37 2.87
CA GLY A 145 18.29 -27.66 4.11
C GLY A 145 18.46 -26.42 4.99
N ARG A 146 17.61 -25.41 4.76
CA ARG A 146 17.58 -24.14 5.46
C ARG A 146 16.80 -24.29 6.77
N ILE A 147 17.22 -23.56 7.80
CA ILE A 147 16.46 -23.51 9.06
C ILE A 147 15.31 -22.53 8.85
N PRO A 148 14.09 -22.85 9.30
CA PRO A 148 12.97 -21.91 9.36
C PRO A 148 13.26 -20.83 10.41
N ASP A 149 14.13 -19.88 10.07
CA ASP A 149 14.36 -18.65 10.80
C ASP A 149 14.31 -17.44 9.86
N TYR A 150 14.16 -16.24 10.43
CA TYR A 150 14.08 -14.98 9.68
C TYR A 150 15.30 -14.69 8.79
N ARG A 151 16.39 -15.46 8.92
CA ARG A 151 17.65 -15.32 8.19
C ARG A 151 17.84 -16.41 7.13
N GLY A 152 16.90 -17.33 6.99
CA GLY A 152 17.10 -18.56 6.25
C GLY A 152 15.85 -19.21 5.68
N GLU A 153 14.61 -18.81 6.01
CA GLU A 153 13.43 -19.52 5.48
C GLU A 153 13.43 -19.62 3.95
N ALA A 154 13.18 -20.83 3.44
CA ALA A 154 12.98 -21.08 2.03
C ALA A 154 11.56 -20.70 1.65
N ILE A 155 11.40 -19.68 0.82
CA ILE A 155 10.12 -19.45 0.15
C ILE A 155 10.07 -20.41 -1.03
N MET A 156 9.25 -21.44 -0.87
CA MET A 156 8.98 -22.40 -1.92
C MET A 156 7.66 -22.03 -2.55
N ARG A 157 7.65 -21.85 -3.87
CA ARG A 157 6.48 -21.51 -4.67
C ARG A 157 5.81 -22.79 -5.15
N PRO A 158 4.48 -22.79 -5.28
CA PRO A 158 3.75 -23.93 -5.81
C PRO A 158 3.91 -24.05 -7.33
N ASN A 159 3.44 -25.16 -7.88
CA ASN A 159 3.11 -25.23 -9.29
C ASN A 159 1.76 -24.56 -9.55
N LEU A 160 1.70 -23.76 -10.62
CA LEU A 160 0.50 -23.22 -11.21
C LEU A 160 0.11 -24.09 -12.43
N ALA A 161 -1.05 -24.74 -12.35
CA ALA A 161 -1.57 -25.66 -13.37
C ALA A 161 -2.84 -25.15 -14.07
N GLY A 162 -3.34 -23.96 -13.70
CA GLY A 162 -4.54 -23.34 -14.25
C GLY A 162 -4.61 -21.84 -13.97
N ASP A 163 -5.78 -21.24 -14.19
CA ASP A 163 -6.01 -19.82 -13.89
C ASP A 163 -6.09 -19.59 -12.36
N PRO A 164 -5.18 -18.78 -11.78
CA PRO A 164 -5.18 -18.49 -10.34
C PRO A 164 -6.31 -17.56 -9.90
N ALA A 165 -7.03 -16.91 -10.82
CA ALA A 165 -8.09 -15.96 -10.50
C ALA A 165 -9.24 -16.63 -9.71
N GLY A 166 -9.52 -16.11 -8.51
CA GLY A 166 -10.62 -16.57 -7.68
C GLY A 166 -11.94 -15.85 -7.96
N ALA A 167 -12.78 -15.79 -6.94
CA ALA A 167 -14.04 -15.09 -6.95
C ALA A 167 -13.86 -13.56 -6.97
N SER A 168 -14.92 -12.85 -7.33
CA SER A 168 -14.99 -11.39 -7.33
C SER A 168 -16.12 -10.89 -6.43
N GLY A 169 -16.14 -9.58 -6.16
CA GLY A 169 -17.13 -8.98 -5.27
C GLY A 169 -17.02 -9.52 -3.84
N PRO A 170 -18.14 -9.63 -3.09
CA PRO A 170 -18.11 -10.10 -1.70
C PRO A 170 -17.51 -11.50 -1.53
N ALA A 171 -17.68 -12.39 -2.51
CA ALA A 171 -17.16 -13.75 -2.46
C ALA A 171 -15.62 -13.82 -2.54
N MET A 172 -14.94 -12.77 -3.02
CA MET A 172 -13.48 -12.74 -3.06
C MET A 172 -12.84 -12.80 -1.66
N LEU A 173 -13.57 -12.40 -0.61
CA LEU A 173 -13.05 -12.41 0.75
C LEU A 173 -12.75 -13.83 1.24
N ASP A 174 -13.47 -14.82 0.73
CA ASP A 174 -13.29 -16.22 1.11
C ASP A 174 -12.52 -17.04 0.05
N ALA A 175 -12.44 -16.52 -1.18
CA ALA A 175 -11.89 -17.24 -2.33
C ALA A 175 -11.20 -16.28 -3.32
N TYR A 176 -10.24 -15.48 -2.86
CA TYR A 176 -9.50 -14.53 -3.72
C TYR A 176 -8.66 -15.25 -4.80
N PHE A 177 -8.18 -16.45 -4.48
CA PHE A 177 -7.46 -17.33 -5.40
C PHE A 177 -8.29 -18.57 -5.73
N ASN A 178 -8.21 -19.03 -6.96
CA ASN A 178 -8.67 -20.36 -7.33
C ASN A 178 -7.70 -21.42 -6.77
N LYS A 179 -8.04 -21.98 -5.61
CA LYS A 179 -7.19 -22.98 -4.93
C LYS A 179 -6.82 -24.18 -5.81
N ALA A 180 -7.69 -24.59 -6.72
CA ALA A 180 -7.44 -25.75 -7.59
C ALA A 180 -6.36 -25.48 -8.66
N ALA A 181 -6.01 -24.22 -8.91
CA ALA A 181 -4.93 -23.87 -9.84
C ALA A 181 -3.53 -24.11 -9.26
N PHE A 182 -3.41 -24.28 -7.94
CA PHE A 182 -2.13 -24.42 -7.25
C PHE A 182 -1.94 -25.86 -6.77
N ALA A 183 -0.71 -26.36 -6.93
CA ALA A 183 -0.32 -27.67 -6.42
C ALA A 183 1.06 -27.61 -5.79
N VAL A 184 1.25 -28.34 -4.69
CA VAL A 184 2.59 -28.58 -4.13
C VAL A 184 3.40 -29.36 -5.17
N PRO A 185 4.63 -28.93 -5.53
CA PRO A 185 5.47 -29.66 -6.47
C PRO A 185 5.83 -31.06 -5.95
N PRO A 186 6.09 -32.04 -6.83
CA PRO A 186 6.48 -33.39 -6.40
C PRO A 186 7.87 -33.39 -5.74
N THR A 187 8.13 -34.36 -4.87
CA THR A 187 9.37 -34.42 -4.06
C THR A 187 10.66 -34.56 -4.91
N ASN A 188 10.56 -35.10 -6.11
CA ASN A 188 11.68 -35.19 -7.06
C ASN A 188 11.92 -33.91 -7.87
N ALA A 189 11.01 -32.93 -7.81
CA ALA A 189 11.12 -31.60 -8.41
C ALA A 189 10.42 -30.58 -7.51
N PRO A 190 11.01 -30.26 -6.34
CA PRO A 190 10.35 -29.53 -5.26
C PRO A 190 10.23 -28.02 -5.50
N PHE A 191 10.93 -27.48 -6.50
CA PHE A 191 10.81 -26.08 -6.91
C PHE A 191 9.60 -25.92 -7.82
N GLY A 192 8.69 -25.01 -7.46
CA GLY A 192 7.50 -24.76 -8.26
C GLY A 192 7.75 -23.85 -9.45
N ASN A 193 6.82 -23.88 -10.40
CA ASN A 193 6.87 -23.09 -11.63
C ASN A 193 6.16 -21.72 -11.54
N LEU A 194 5.49 -21.40 -10.42
CA LEU A 194 4.88 -20.09 -10.25
C LEU A 194 5.99 -19.03 -10.15
N GLY A 195 5.90 -18.00 -10.99
CA GLY A 195 6.85 -16.89 -10.96
C GLY A 195 6.80 -16.12 -9.65
N ARG A 196 7.94 -15.55 -9.24
CA ARG A 196 7.99 -14.67 -8.07
C ARG A 196 7.02 -13.52 -8.22
N ASN A 197 6.24 -13.25 -7.16
CA ASN A 197 5.38 -12.06 -7.11
C ASN A 197 4.42 -11.97 -8.32
N ALA A 198 4.01 -13.12 -8.87
CA ALA A 198 3.26 -13.17 -10.13
C ALA A 198 1.80 -12.70 -10.00
N LEU A 199 1.24 -12.69 -8.79
CA LEU A 199 -0.12 -12.25 -8.51
C LEU A 199 -0.12 -10.86 -7.87
N ARG A 200 -1.28 -10.19 -7.82
CA ARG A 200 -1.42 -8.88 -7.20
C ARG A 200 -2.56 -8.83 -6.18
N GLY A 201 -2.34 -8.03 -5.15
CA GLY A 201 -3.38 -7.63 -4.20
C GLY A 201 -4.34 -6.60 -4.79
N LEU A 202 -5.28 -6.18 -3.95
CA LEU A 202 -6.26 -5.17 -4.31
C LEU A 202 -5.62 -3.79 -4.36
N ASP A 203 -6.17 -2.94 -5.23
CA ASP A 203 -5.81 -1.53 -5.29
C ASP A 203 -6.21 -0.84 -3.98
N PHE A 204 -5.41 0.14 -3.57
CA PHE A 204 -5.71 1.00 -2.44
C PHE A 204 -6.17 2.36 -2.96
N TRP A 205 -7.30 2.85 -2.49
CA TRP A 205 -7.63 4.26 -2.69
C TRP A 205 -8.39 4.85 -1.51
N GLN A 206 -8.11 6.12 -1.24
CA GLN A 206 -8.70 6.84 -0.12
C GLN A 206 -8.89 8.31 -0.49
N TRP A 207 -9.99 8.88 -0.01
CA TRP A 207 -10.24 10.31 -0.09
C TRP A 207 -10.34 10.88 1.32
N ASP A 208 -9.44 11.79 1.64
CA ASP A 208 -9.40 12.54 2.89
C ASP A 208 -9.88 13.97 2.65
N LEU A 209 -10.69 14.48 3.58
CA LEU A 209 -11.32 15.79 3.50
C LEU A 209 -11.11 16.56 4.80
N GLY A 210 -10.58 17.76 4.72
CA GLY A 210 -10.53 18.73 5.81
C GLY A 210 -11.43 19.91 5.50
N VAL A 211 -12.22 20.34 6.49
CA VAL A 211 -13.00 21.57 6.41
C VAL A 211 -12.61 22.44 7.60
N HIS A 212 -12.03 23.58 7.30
CA HIS A 212 -11.49 24.50 8.28
C HIS A 212 -12.26 25.81 8.26
N LYS A 213 -12.50 26.37 9.44
CA LYS A 213 -13.14 27.66 9.63
C LYS A 213 -12.24 28.55 10.44
N SER A 214 -11.96 29.74 9.91
CA SER A 214 -11.21 30.78 10.63
C SER A 214 -12.16 31.90 11.05
N PHE A 215 -12.24 32.15 12.35
CA PHE A 215 -12.93 33.28 12.94
C PHE A 215 -11.92 34.37 13.29
N ARG A 216 -12.24 35.62 12.92
CA ARG A 216 -11.53 36.79 13.42
C ARG A 216 -12.13 37.19 14.77
N LEU A 217 -11.30 37.35 15.80
CA LEU A 217 -11.78 37.69 17.12
C LEU A 217 -11.82 39.22 17.30
N PRO A 218 -12.95 39.81 17.73
CA PRO A 218 -13.12 41.27 17.75
C PRO A 218 -12.36 41.97 18.86
N PHE A 219 -11.90 41.23 19.88
CA PHE A 219 -11.29 41.80 21.08
C PHE A 219 -9.79 42.12 20.94
N ARG A 220 -9.12 41.67 19.86
CA ARG A 220 -7.70 41.94 19.62
C ARG A 220 -7.36 41.80 18.14
N GLU A 221 -6.62 42.78 17.61
CA GLU A 221 -6.06 42.69 16.26
C GLU A 221 -5.10 41.49 16.18
N ASN A 222 -5.25 40.68 15.13
CA ASN A 222 -4.55 39.40 14.88
C ASN A 222 -4.95 38.20 15.75
N ALA A 223 -5.89 38.36 16.70
CA ALA A 223 -6.45 37.21 17.39
C ALA A 223 -7.46 36.46 16.50
N GLY A 224 -7.33 35.14 16.44
CA GLY A 224 -8.16 34.28 15.60
C GLY A 224 -8.45 32.94 16.24
N LEU A 225 -9.62 32.39 15.93
CA LEU A 225 -10.00 31.03 16.33
C LEU A 225 -10.10 30.18 15.06
N GLN A 226 -9.44 29.04 15.03
CA GLN A 226 -9.54 28.07 13.95
C GLN A 226 -10.26 26.83 14.45
N PHE A 227 -11.39 26.51 13.84
CA PHE A 227 -12.03 25.21 13.99
C PHE A 227 -11.67 24.34 12.80
N ARG A 228 -11.28 23.10 13.05
CA ARG A 228 -10.94 22.12 12.01
C ARG A 228 -11.74 20.86 12.22
N SER A 229 -12.34 20.37 11.15
CA SER A 229 -12.91 19.03 11.07
C SER A 229 -12.20 18.27 9.96
N GLU A 230 -11.56 17.16 10.31
CA GLU A 230 -10.80 16.31 9.39
C GLU A 230 -11.46 14.93 9.31
N PHE A 231 -11.64 14.44 8.09
CA PHE A 231 -12.30 13.19 7.74
C PHE A 231 -11.32 12.36 6.93
N PHE A 232 -10.73 11.35 7.55
CA PHE A 232 -9.90 10.37 6.86
C PHE A 232 -10.81 9.28 6.30
N ASN A 233 -10.61 8.89 5.04
CA ASN A 233 -11.50 7.99 4.31
C ASN A 233 -12.96 8.47 4.35
N VAL A 234 -13.22 9.68 3.83
CA VAL A 234 -14.52 10.38 3.93
C VAL A 234 -15.68 9.57 3.34
N LEU A 235 -15.40 8.78 2.30
CA LEU A 235 -16.37 7.89 1.65
C LEU A 235 -16.60 6.58 2.40
N ASN A 236 -15.82 6.30 3.45
CA ASN A 236 -15.81 5.03 4.17
C ASN A 236 -15.62 3.83 3.23
N HIS A 237 -14.75 3.99 2.22
CA HIS A 237 -14.38 2.92 1.31
C HIS A 237 -13.57 1.87 2.08
N THR A 238 -13.94 0.59 1.94
CA THR A 238 -13.21 -0.49 2.60
C THR A 238 -12.01 -0.87 1.75
N ASN A 239 -10.82 -0.44 2.16
CA ASN A 239 -9.58 -0.95 1.63
C ASN A 239 -9.26 -2.26 2.36
N PHE A 240 -9.26 -3.36 1.61
CA PHE A 240 -8.94 -4.69 2.13
C PHE A 240 -7.42 -4.92 2.17
N GLY A 241 -6.96 -5.74 3.10
CA GLY A 241 -5.57 -6.18 3.16
C GLY A 241 -5.29 -7.33 2.20
N PHE A 242 -4.18 -8.02 2.42
CA PHE A 242 -3.76 -9.14 1.59
C PHE A 242 -4.55 -10.42 1.91
N PRO A 243 -4.79 -11.27 0.90
CA PRO A 243 -5.22 -12.64 1.13
C PRO A 243 -4.10 -13.45 1.78
N ASP A 244 -4.47 -14.53 2.45
CA ASP A 244 -3.52 -15.59 2.80
C ASP A 244 -2.89 -16.18 1.51
N ALA A 245 -1.56 -16.15 1.44
CA ALA A 245 -0.80 -16.51 0.25
C ALA A 245 -0.07 -17.85 0.38
N ASN A 246 -0.36 -18.64 1.42
CA ASN A 246 0.27 -19.94 1.61
C ASN A 246 -0.69 -21.08 1.25
N ILE A 247 -0.40 -21.84 0.19
CA ILE A 247 -1.34 -22.85 -0.33
C ILE A 247 -1.56 -24.04 0.63
N THR A 248 -0.67 -24.23 1.61
CA THR A 248 -0.83 -25.26 2.65
C THR A 248 -1.72 -24.82 3.80
N ASP A 249 -2.06 -23.53 3.89
CA ASP A 249 -2.90 -23.01 4.95
C ASP A 249 -4.38 -23.28 4.66
N ALA A 250 -5.14 -23.56 5.73
CA ALA A 250 -6.59 -23.75 5.62
C ALA A 250 -7.30 -22.47 5.16
N ALA A 251 -6.71 -21.31 5.46
CA ALA A 251 -7.21 -19.99 5.10
C ALA A 251 -6.69 -19.48 3.74
N PHE A 252 -5.96 -20.28 2.95
CA PHE A 252 -5.42 -19.85 1.66
C PHE A 252 -6.46 -19.13 0.79
N GLY A 253 -6.12 -17.94 0.30
CA GLY A 253 -6.99 -17.10 -0.51
C GLY A 253 -8.05 -16.31 0.27
N GLN A 254 -8.09 -16.39 1.61
CA GLN A 254 -9.01 -15.60 2.42
C GLN A 254 -8.41 -14.25 2.80
N ILE A 255 -9.21 -13.19 2.72
CA ILE A 255 -8.85 -11.85 3.16
C ILE A 255 -9.53 -11.57 4.50
N ARG A 256 -8.72 -11.37 5.56
CA ARG A 256 -9.21 -11.20 6.94
C ARG A 256 -8.87 -9.86 7.57
N THR A 257 -8.17 -8.99 6.83
CA THR A 257 -7.69 -7.70 7.32
C THR A 257 -8.23 -6.56 6.46
N THR A 258 -8.37 -5.40 7.08
CA THR A 258 -8.78 -4.16 6.42
C THR A 258 -7.96 -3.00 6.95
N TYR A 259 -7.76 -1.99 6.13
CA TYR A 259 -7.27 -0.69 6.59
C TYR A 259 -8.32 0.02 7.45
N PRO A 260 -7.95 1.08 8.19
CA PRO A 260 -8.90 1.82 9.03
C PRO A 260 -10.14 2.29 8.26
N ALA A 261 -11.30 2.10 8.89
CA ALA A 261 -12.54 2.74 8.45
C ALA A 261 -12.45 4.26 8.63
N ARG A 262 -13.50 4.98 8.21
CA ARG A 262 -13.56 6.45 8.33
C ARG A 262 -13.23 6.93 9.75
N GLN A 263 -12.29 7.86 9.85
CA GLN A 263 -11.93 8.53 11.11
C GLN A 263 -12.29 10.01 11.01
N ILE A 264 -12.83 10.55 12.10
CA ILE A 264 -13.25 11.96 12.17
C ILE A 264 -12.54 12.61 13.36
N GLN A 265 -11.89 13.74 13.12
CA GLN A 265 -11.18 14.49 14.13
C GLN A 265 -11.65 15.94 14.13
N PHE A 266 -11.72 16.52 15.33
CA PHE A 266 -12.04 17.91 15.54
C PHE A 266 -10.92 18.58 16.32
N ALA A 267 -10.54 19.78 15.90
CA ALA A 267 -9.56 20.58 16.61
C ALA A 267 -10.02 22.03 16.71
N LEU A 268 -9.66 22.66 17.83
CA LEU A 268 -9.84 24.09 18.05
C LEU A 268 -8.48 24.70 18.37
N LYS A 269 -8.07 25.70 17.61
CA LYS A 269 -6.80 26.41 17.80
C LYS A 269 -7.06 27.90 17.98
N LEU A 270 -6.62 28.44 19.11
CA LEU A 270 -6.56 29.88 19.35
C LEU A 270 -5.21 30.40 18.86
N VAL A 271 -5.22 31.49 18.08
CA VAL A 271 -4.05 32.19 17.57
C VAL A 271 -4.05 33.59 18.17
N PHE A 272 -2.91 34.05 18.69
CA PHE A 272 -2.73 35.32 19.37
C PHE A 272 -1.48 36.06 18.88
#